data_AF-A0A2H0QHU9-F1
#
_entry.id   AF-A0A2H0QHU9-F1
#
_cell.length_a   1.000
_cell.length_b   1.000
_cell.length_c   1.000
_cell.angle_alpha   90.00
_cell.angle_beta   90.00
_cell.angle_gamma   90.00
#
_symmetry.space_group_name_H-M   'P 1'
#
loop_
_entity.id
_entity.type
_entity.pdbx_description
1 polymer ?
#
loop_
_entity_poly.entity_id
_entity_poly.type
_entity_poly.pdbx_seq_one_letter_code
_entity_poly.pdbx_strand_id
1 'polypeptide(L)'
;MKKLFKLALNSDGFSLAEVMVAAGLVGVVGLGAMQLVGQINSVSSRSRVLNDTMNFSSSLGRYIYGPKACDEFRGKTFTSAYTNITLDEWKYEGKSPIGTGETFGALTLSSLRAKLDTTVGLPKITVSGVELTKTMLLIDIGLTAANKTSNSFYNIPVLADASGIVRYCGEMKDSVEICNSMLGVFDAATGQCKVAEACQVRGAYKLISCVPSSYGCSPTYGLTTDNPLTGATNCPTGSVASQTGVQTWNHSVSCGKKCTATIVNTAQWYTCLECP
;
A
#
# COMPACT_ATOMS: atom_id res chain seq x y z
N MET A 1 -76.48 51.84 12.29
CA MET A 1 -75.33 51.00 12.68
C MET A 1 -75.14 49.84 11.67
N LYS A 2 -74.88 50.13 10.39
CA LYS A 2 -74.82 49.12 9.30
C LYS A 2 -73.82 49.51 8.17
N LYS A 3 -72.62 50.00 8.50
CA LYS A 3 -71.59 50.37 7.49
C LYS A 3 -70.14 50.19 7.97
N LEU A 4 -69.85 49.18 8.82
CA LEU A 4 -68.47 48.87 9.21
C LEU A 4 -68.01 47.43 8.85
N PHE A 5 -68.87 46.64 8.20
CA PHE A 5 -68.58 45.26 7.80
C PHE A 5 -68.36 45.11 6.28
N LYS A 6 -67.75 46.11 5.65
CA LYS A 6 -67.39 46.09 4.21
C LYS A 6 -65.89 46.31 3.97
N LEU A 7 -65.06 45.83 4.90
CA LEU A 7 -63.60 45.83 4.76
C LEU A 7 -62.99 44.42 4.85
N ALA A 8 -63.81 43.36 4.83
CA ALA A 8 -63.37 41.98 5.04
C ALA A 8 -63.55 41.04 3.84
N LEU A 9 -63.97 41.54 2.67
CA LEU A 9 -64.16 40.72 1.47
C LEU A 9 -63.65 41.47 0.25
N ASN A 10 -62.34 41.66 0.19
CA ASN A 10 -61.65 41.87 -1.07
C ASN A 10 -61.35 40.45 -1.59
N SER A 11 -62.07 40.01 -2.62
CA SER A 11 -62.14 38.60 -3.06
C SER A 11 -60.96 38.14 -3.92
N ASP A 12 -59.94 38.97 -4.11
CA ASP A 12 -58.75 38.64 -4.92
C ASP A 12 -57.42 38.87 -4.17
N GLY A 13 -57.46 39.01 -2.84
CA GLY A 13 -56.27 39.12 -1.99
C GLY A 13 -56.13 37.91 -1.08
N PHE A 14 -54.92 37.33 -1.00
CA PHE A 14 -54.60 36.27 -0.05
C PHE A 14 -54.95 36.73 1.38
N SER A 15 -55.63 35.86 2.12
CA SER A 15 -55.92 36.16 3.52
C SER A 15 -54.62 36.28 4.31
N LEU A 16 -54.59 37.16 5.33
CA LEU A 16 -53.42 37.31 6.20
C LEU A 16 -52.97 35.96 6.79
N ALA A 17 -53.94 35.09 7.09
CA ALA A 17 -53.70 33.73 7.57
C ALA A 17 -52.97 32.85 6.54
N GLU A 18 -53.34 32.90 5.25
CA GLU A 18 -52.65 32.16 4.19
C GLU A 18 -51.21 32.65 4.00
N VAL A 19 -50.99 33.96 4.03
CA VAL A 19 -49.62 34.53 3.90
C VAL A 19 -48.74 34.10 5.08
N MET A 20 -49.28 34.07 6.30
CA MET A 20 -48.54 33.61 7.48
C MET A 20 -48.25 32.11 7.45
N VAL A 21 -49.19 31.28 7.00
CA VAL A 21 -48.96 29.83 6.84
C VAL A 21 -47.93 29.56 5.75
N ALA A 22 -48.01 30.25 4.62
CA ALA A 22 -47.03 30.13 3.54
C ALA A 22 -45.62 30.57 3.99
N ALA A 23 -45.51 31.71 4.69
CA ALA A 23 -44.24 32.19 5.24
C ALA A 23 -43.65 31.23 6.29
N GLY A 24 -44.50 30.64 7.15
CA GLY A 24 -44.10 29.62 8.11
C GLY A 24 -43.58 28.34 7.46
N LEU A 25 -44.26 27.84 6.44
CA LEU A 25 -43.84 26.67 5.67
C LEU A 25 -42.53 26.92 4.91
N VAL A 26 -42.38 28.10 4.28
CA VAL A 26 -41.13 28.50 3.61
C VAL A 26 -39.99 28.63 4.61
N GLY A 27 -40.24 29.13 5.82
CA GLY A 27 -39.24 29.19 6.90
C GLY A 27 -38.76 27.81 7.34
N VAL A 28 -39.68 26.86 7.55
CA VAL A 28 -39.35 25.48 7.95
C VAL A 28 -38.60 24.74 6.84
N VAL A 29 -39.04 24.88 5.57
CA VAL A 29 -38.37 24.28 4.41
C VAL A 29 -37.00 24.92 4.19
N GLY A 30 -36.86 26.24 4.37
CA GLY A 30 -35.60 26.97 4.27
C GLY A 30 -34.58 26.53 5.33
N LEU A 31 -35.01 26.37 6.59
CA LEU A 31 -34.14 25.85 7.66
C LEU A 31 -33.72 24.39 7.40
N GLY A 32 -34.63 23.54 6.91
CA GLY A 32 -34.31 22.17 6.53
C GLY A 32 -33.32 22.09 5.35
N ALA A 33 -33.50 22.93 4.33
CA ALA A 33 -32.60 23.03 3.18
C ALA A 33 -31.20 23.53 3.58
N MET A 34 -31.10 24.51 4.48
CA MET A 34 -29.81 25.01 4.96
C MET A 34 -29.04 23.95 5.78
N GLN A 35 -29.73 23.15 6.59
CA GLN A 35 -29.11 22.04 7.31
C GLN A 35 -28.61 20.94 6.36
N LEU A 36 -29.39 20.62 5.32
CA LEU A 36 -28.99 19.68 4.27
C LEU A 36 -27.80 20.19 3.46
N VAL A 37 -27.79 21.47 3.06
CA VAL A 37 -26.65 22.09 2.35
C VAL A 37 -25.40 22.11 3.22
N GLY A 38 -25.52 22.41 4.52
CA GLY A 38 -24.41 22.32 5.47
C GLY A 38 -23.85 20.91 5.58
N GLN A 39 -24.72 19.89 5.65
CA GLN A 39 -24.31 18.49 5.68
C GLN A 39 -23.67 18.06 4.35
N ILE A 40 -24.25 18.42 3.20
CA ILE A 40 -23.71 18.13 1.87
C ILE A 40 -22.33 18.76 1.70
N ASN A 41 -22.13 20.00 2.13
CA ASN A 41 -20.83 20.68 2.06
C ASN A 41 -19.79 20.01 2.98
N SER A 42 -20.21 19.57 4.17
CA SER A 42 -19.33 18.82 5.09
C SER A 42 -18.98 17.41 4.57
N VAL A 43 -19.89 16.75 3.87
CA VAL A 43 -19.66 15.43 3.24
C VAL A 43 -18.81 15.59 1.98
N SER A 44 -19.07 16.60 1.16
CA SER A 44 -18.30 16.89 -0.05
C SER A 44 -16.85 17.27 0.28
N SER A 45 -16.63 18.09 1.31
CA SER A 45 -15.27 18.45 1.76
C SER A 45 -14.51 17.25 2.33
N ARG A 46 -15.17 16.40 3.13
CA ARG A 46 -14.58 15.13 3.61
C ARG A 46 -14.28 14.17 2.46
N SER A 47 -15.18 14.05 1.49
CA SER A 47 -14.99 13.19 0.32
C SER A 47 -13.82 13.66 -0.54
N ARG A 48 -13.65 14.97 -0.70
CA ARG A 48 -12.51 15.54 -1.44
C ARG A 48 -11.18 15.23 -0.76
N VAL A 49 -11.07 15.49 0.55
CA VAL A 49 -9.85 15.19 1.32
C VAL A 49 -9.51 13.70 1.27
N LEU A 50 -10.52 12.82 1.35
CA LEU A 50 -10.32 11.37 1.27
C LEU A 50 -9.84 10.94 -0.12
N ASN A 51 -10.45 11.49 -1.18
CA ASN A 51 -10.02 11.25 -2.56
C ASN A 51 -8.59 11.75 -2.82
N ASP A 52 -8.25 12.96 -2.36
CA ASP A 52 -6.91 13.53 -2.51
C ASP A 52 -5.87 12.67 -1.76
N THR A 53 -6.21 12.21 -0.55
CA THR A 53 -5.33 11.33 0.24
C THR A 53 -5.11 9.99 -0.45
N MET A 54 -6.18 9.39 -1.02
CA MET A 54 -6.08 8.13 -1.76
C MET A 54 -5.25 8.29 -3.04
N ASN A 55 -5.43 9.37 -3.78
CA ASN A 55 -4.67 9.63 -5.01
C ASN A 55 -3.19 9.88 -4.70
N PHE A 56 -2.90 10.66 -3.65
CA PHE A 56 -1.55 10.87 -3.18
C PHE A 56 -0.89 9.55 -2.78
N SER A 57 -1.51 8.79 -1.88
CA SER A 57 -0.96 7.51 -1.40
C SER A 57 -0.82 6.47 -2.51
N SER A 58 -1.78 6.41 -3.44
CA SER A 58 -1.68 5.51 -4.61
C SER A 58 -0.56 5.91 -5.56
N SER A 59 -0.40 7.20 -5.86
CA SER A 59 0.68 7.69 -6.72
C SER A 59 2.05 7.45 -6.09
N LEU A 60 2.16 7.74 -4.80
CA LEU A 60 3.37 7.56 -4.02
C LEU A 60 3.73 6.09 -3.87
N GLY A 61 2.77 5.22 -3.58
CA GLY A 61 2.99 3.78 -3.53
C GLY A 61 3.51 3.23 -4.86
N ARG A 62 2.93 3.65 -6.00
CA ARG A 62 3.44 3.28 -7.33
C ARG A 62 4.85 3.76 -7.58
N TYR A 63 5.19 4.96 -7.11
CA TYR A 63 6.54 5.49 -7.22
C TYR A 63 7.53 4.71 -6.36
N ILE A 64 7.25 4.58 -5.06
CA ILE A 64 8.08 3.92 -4.04
C ILE A 64 8.42 2.47 -4.42
N TYR A 65 7.44 1.73 -4.96
CA TYR A 65 7.64 0.35 -5.42
C TYR A 65 8.08 0.25 -6.89
N GLY A 66 8.32 1.38 -7.55
CA GLY A 66 8.83 1.45 -8.91
C GLY A 66 10.37 1.53 -8.97
N PRO A 67 10.96 1.29 -10.15
CA PRO A 67 12.42 1.29 -10.31
C PRO A 67 13.05 2.67 -10.05
N LYS A 68 12.32 3.76 -10.34
CA LYS A 68 12.82 5.13 -10.16
C LYS A 68 13.08 5.48 -8.70
N ALA A 69 12.23 5.02 -7.78
CA ALA A 69 12.47 5.24 -6.36
C ALA A 69 13.76 4.55 -5.91
N CYS A 70 14.11 3.40 -6.50
CA CYS A 70 15.38 2.78 -6.18
C CYS A 70 16.58 3.62 -6.62
N ASP A 71 16.56 4.13 -7.86
CA ASP A 71 17.63 5.01 -8.33
C ASP A 71 17.80 6.24 -7.41
N GLU A 72 16.69 6.75 -6.88
CA GLU A 72 16.69 7.84 -5.92
C GLU A 72 17.33 7.48 -4.56
N PHE A 73 17.08 6.28 -4.04
CA PHE A 73 17.66 5.85 -2.77
C PHE A 73 19.09 5.30 -2.91
N ARG A 74 19.49 4.87 -4.11
CA ARG A 74 20.82 4.32 -4.37
C ARG A 74 21.90 5.37 -4.11
N GLY A 75 22.91 4.98 -3.34
CA GLY A 75 24.01 5.84 -2.91
C GLY A 75 23.69 6.73 -1.72
N LYS A 76 22.42 6.79 -1.25
CA LYS A 76 22.06 7.52 -0.03
C LYS A 76 22.35 6.66 1.20
N THR A 77 22.80 7.33 2.27
CA THR A 77 23.11 6.71 3.56
C THR A 77 21.92 6.82 4.50
N PHE A 78 21.55 5.71 5.11
CA PHE A 78 20.48 5.64 6.10
C PHE A 78 20.98 4.93 7.35
N THR A 79 20.41 5.30 8.51
CA THR A 79 20.76 4.70 9.80
C THR A 79 19.52 4.09 10.44
N SER A 80 19.64 3.54 11.64
CA SER A 80 18.50 3.07 12.43
C SER A 80 17.59 4.20 12.94
N ALA A 81 18.06 5.46 12.85
CA ALA A 81 17.27 6.65 13.16
C ALA A 81 16.61 7.22 11.89
N TYR A 82 15.39 7.77 12.05
CA TYR A 82 14.71 8.44 10.97
C TYR A 82 15.47 9.70 10.53
N THR A 83 15.77 9.79 9.25
CA THR A 83 16.31 10.98 8.59
C THR A 83 15.27 11.53 7.61
N ASN A 84 15.16 12.85 7.53
CA ASN A 84 14.30 13.47 6.53
C ASN A 84 14.83 13.16 5.13
N ILE A 85 13.92 12.86 4.21
CA ILE A 85 14.25 12.61 2.80
C ILE A 85 13.48 13.58 1.90
N THR A 86 14.02 13.80 0.71
CA THR A 86 13.31 14.38 -0.42
C THR A 86 13.05 13.30 -1.45
N LEU A 87 11.95 13.45 -2.20
CA LEU A 87 11.62 12.66 -3.38
C LEU A 87 11.81 13.56 -4.62
N ASP A 88 13.01 13.54 -5.17
CA ASP A 88 13.49 14.45 -6.21
C ASP A 88 12.92 14.07 -7.60
N GLU A 89 12.83 12.76 -7.86
CA GLU A 89 12.37 12.18 -9.12
C GLU A 89 10.84 11.95 -9.18
N TRP A 90 10.17 12.00 -8.02
CA TRP A 90 8.72 11.84 -7.95
C TRP A 90 7.99 13.16 -8.18
N LYS A 91 7.04 13.14 -9.12
CA LYS A 91 6.16 14.28 -9.41
C LYS A 91 4.74 13.99 -8.96
N TYR A 92 4.18 14.90 -8.17
CA TYR A 92 2.77 14.90 -7.80
C TYR A 92 2.18 16.30 -8.03
N GLU A 93 1.08 16.38 -8.77
CA GLU A 93 0.44 17.66 -9.16
C GLU A 93 1.41 18.69 -9.77
N GLY A 94 2.42 18.21 -10.50
CA GLY A 94 3.42 19.06 -11.17
C GLY A 94 4.57 19.55 -10.29
N LYS A 95 4.59 19.21 -9.00
CA LYS A 95 5.68 19.57 -8.07
C LYS A 95 6.77 18.48 -8.00
N SER A 96 8.02 18.94 -7.96
CA SER A 96 9.28 18.19 -7.75
C SER A 96 10.35 19.22 -7.37
N PRO A 97 11.25 18.96 -6.39
CA PRO A 97 11.28 17.82 -5.49
C PRO A 97 10.15 17.89 -4.44
N ILE A 98 9.76 16.75 -3.88
CA ILE A 98 8.75 16.69 -2.81
C ILE A 98 9.45 16.44 -1.47
N GLY A 99 9.25 17.33 -0.52
CA GLY A 99 9.83 17.28 0.82
C GLY A 99 8.81 17.59 1.92
N THR A 100 9.21 17.37 3.17
CA THR A 100 8.38 17.74 4.34
C THR A 100 8.00 19.22 4.27
N GLY A 101 6.73 19.54 4.51
CA GLY A 101 6.15 20.89 4.43
C GLY A 101 5.39 21.18 3.14
N GLU A 102 5.56 20.36 2.10
CA GLU A 102 4.87 20.58 0.82
C GLU A 102 3.35 20.41 0.93
N THR A 103 2.62 21.23 0.16
CA THR A 103 1.17 21.27 0.15
C THR A 103 0.57 20.88 -1.20
N PHE A 104 -0.50 20.09 -1.17
CA PHE A 104 -1.22 19.59 -2.34
C PHE A 104 -2.73 19.72 -2.10
N GLY A 105 -3.32 20.80 -2.59
CA GLY A 105 -4.70 21.16 -2.27
C GLY A 105 -4.91 21.34 -0.77
N ALA A 106 -5.68 20.43 -0.15
CA ALA A 106 -5.98 20.43 1.29
C ALA A 106 -5.01 19.58 2.13
N LEU A 107 -4.02 18.94 1.51
CA LEU A 107 -3.04 18.08 2.16
C LEU A 107 -1.73 18.83 2.40
N THR A 108 -1.11 18.60 3.55
CA THR A 108 0.26 19.02 3.86
C THR A 108 1.09 17.80 4.23
N LEU A 109 2.25 17.62 3.60
CA LEU A 109 3.20 16.57 3.94
C LEU A 109 3.90 16.91 5.25
N SER A 110 3.35 16.46 6.38
CA SER A 110 3.87 16.77 7.73
C SER A 110 5.11 15.98 8.10
N SER A 111 5.33 14.82 7.48
CA SER A 111 6.59 14.09 7.60
C SER A 111 6.87 13.30 6.34
N LEU A 112 8.15 13.28 5.96
CA LEU A 112 8.70 12.41 4.94
C LEU A 112 10.12 12.06 5.38
N ARG A 113 10.26 10.87 5.95
CA ARG A 113 11.51 10.43 6.60
C ARG A 113 11.71 8.94 6.41
N ALA A 114 12.96 8.51 6.38
CA ALA A 114 13.30 7.10 6.21
C ALA A 114 14.36 6.64 7.21
N LYS A 115 14.38 5.34 7.49
CA LYS A 115 15.41 4.67 8.28
C LYS A 115 15.67 3.26 7.75
N LEU A 116 16.83 2.70 8.03
CA LEU A 116 17.08 1.28 7.84
C LEU A 116 16.59 0.49 9.04
N ASP A 117 15.97 -0.64 8.73
CA ASP A 117 15.65 -1.66 9.72
C ASP A 117 16.90 -2.48 10.03
N THR A 118 17.64 -2.07 11.06
CA THR A 118 18.80 -2.82 11.58
C THR A 118 18.40 -3.86 12.61
N THR A 119 17.11 -4.04 12.84
CA THR A 119 16.60 -5.05 13.76
C THR A 119 16.65 -6.39 13.01
N VAL A 120 17.44 -7.35 13.54
CA VAL A 120 17.64 -8.74 13.06
C VAL A 120 18.99 -8.96 12.35
N GLY A 121 19.63 -10.09 12.66
CA GLY A 121 20.82 -10.63 11.99
C GLY A 121 20.49 -11.09 10.57
N LEU A 122 20.14 -10.13 9.72
CA LEU A 122 19.72 -10.37 8.36
C LEU A 122 20.89 -10.91 7.52
N PRO A 123 20.61 -11.76 6.53
CA PRO A 123 21.65 -12.40 5.74
C PRO A 123 22.51 -11.36 5.03
N LYS A 124 23.81 -11.61 5.06
CA LYS A 124 24.80 -10.83 4.31
C LYS A 124 25.12 -11.55 3.01
N ILE A 125 25.33 -10.77 1.95
CA ILE A 125 25.75 -11.26 0.65
C ILE A 125 26.99 -10.50 0.20
N THR A 126 27.87 -11.15 -0.55
CA THR A 126 29.04 -10.50 -1.12
C THR A 126 28.80 -10.26 -2.60
N VAL A 127 28.78 -8.99 -3.01
CA VAL A 127 28.64 -8.58 -4.41
C VAL A 127 29.88 -7.81 -4.80
N SER A 128 30.61 -8.29 -5.81
CA SER A 128 31.85 -7.65 -6.29
C SER A 128 32.88 -7.39 -5.17
N GLY A 129 32.99 -8.30 -4.19
CA GLY A 129 33.91 -8.18 -3.06
C GLY A 129 33.44 -7.26 -1.92
N VAL A 130 32.25 -6.67 -2.02
CA VAL A 130 31.63 -5.84 -0.96
C VAL A 130 30.57 -6.66 -0.23
N GLU A 131 30.68 -6.72 1.09
CA GLU A 131 29.67 -7.34 1.95
C GLU A 131 28.49 -6.38 2.13
N LEU A 132 27.30 -6.83 1.74
CA LEU A 132 26.04 -6.11 1.80
C LEU A 132 25.07 -6.84 2.70
N THR A 133 24.31 -6.11 3.50
CA THR A 133 23.28 -6.65 4.38
C THR A 133 21.92 -6.45 3.73
N LYS A 134 21.14 -7.54 3.63
CA LYS A 134 19.73 -7.46 3.21
C LYS A 134 18.92 -6.82 4.33
N THR A 135 18.26 -5.70 4.10
CA THR A 135 17.49 -4.96 5.11
C THR A 135 16.27 -4.29 4.49
N MET A 136 15.43 -3.63 5.29
CA MET A 136 14.28 -2.86 4.84
C MET A 136 14.56 -1.38 5.05
N LEU A 137 14.39 -0.57 4.00
CA LEU A 137 14.23 0.88 4.12
C LEU A 137 12.78 1.17 4.48
N LEU A 138 12.58 1.67 5.71
CA LEU A 138 11.29 2.03 6.26
C LEU A 138 11.05 3.52 6.03
N ILE A 139 10.06 3.86 5.21
CA ILE A 139 9.67 5.23 4.89
C ILE A 139 8.39 5.56 5.64
N ASP A 140 8.45 6.60 6.47
CA ASP A 140 7.32 7.16 7.21
C ASP A 140 6.85 8.45 6.56
N ILE A 141 5.55 8.49 6.25
CA ILE A 141 4.90 9.56 5.51
C ILE A 141 3.69 10.03 6.30
N GLY A 142 3.76 11.26 6.76
CA GLY A 142 2.68 11.92 7.49
C GLY A 142 1.98 12.92 6.58
N LEU A 143 0.66 12.77 6.46
CA LEU A 143 -0.20 13.71 5.75
C LEU A 143 -1.14 14.38 6.74
N THR A 144 -1.13 15.71 6.76
CA THR A 144 -2.05 16.51 7.56
C THR A 144 -3.13 17.12 6.67
N ALA A 145 -4.39 16.89 7.03
CA ALA A 145 -5.54 17.52 6.41
C ALA A 145 -6.55 17.93 7.49
N ALA A 146 -7.05 19.17 7.43
CA ALA A 146 -8.01 19.70 8.41
C ALA A 146 -7.61 19.44 9.89
N ASN A 147 -6.35 19.71 10.22
CA ASN A 147 -5.73 19.50 11.54
C ASN A 147 -5.70 18.04 12.02
N LYS A 148 -5.86 17.06 11.13
CA LYS A 148 -5.68 15.64 11.42
C LYS A 148 -4.49 15.11 10.63
N THR A 149 -3.56 14.48 11.33
CA THR A 149 -2.40 13.82 10.73
C THR A 149 -2.63 12.31 10.63
N SER A 150 -2.37 11.75 9.45
CA SER A 150 -2.34 10.31 9.21
C SER A 150 -0.95 9.91 8.77
N ASN A 151 -0.40 8.86 9.38
CA ASN A 151 0.90 8.31 9.02
C ASN A 151 0.72 7.03 8.23
N SER A 152 1.51 6.88 7.18
CA SER A 152 1.62 5.67 6.35
C SER A 152 3.07 5.22 6.33
N PHE A 153 3.28 3.91 6.41
CA PHE A 153 4.60 3.30 6.38
C PHE A 153 4.77 2.48 5.11
N TYR A 154 5.88 2.69 4.43
CA TYR A 154 6.28 1.91 3.27
C TYR A 154 7.59 1.20 3.57
N ASN A 155 7.69 -0.06 3.15
CA ASN A 155 8.86 -0.88 3.44
C ASN A 155 9.45 -1.33 2.11
N ILE A 156 10.67 -0.88 1.81
CA ILE A 156 11.38 -1.25 0.58
C ILE A 156 12.52 -2.20 0.97
N PRO A 157 12.58 -3.44 0.47
CA PRO A 157 13.77 -4.25 0.64
C PRO A 157 14.96 -3.60 -0.04
N VAL A 158 16.11 -3.54 0.63
CA VAL A 158 17.35 -2.93 0.11
C VAL A 158 18.56 -3.77 0.52
N LEU A 159 19.66 -3.55 -0.20
CA LEU A 159 20.98 -4.04 0.18
C LEU A 159 21.85 -2.85 0.53
N ALA A 160 22.21 -2.76 1.80
CA ALA A 160 23.03 -1.70 2.34
C ALA A 160 24.41 -2.22 2.74
N ASP A 161 25.45 -1.42 2.56
CA ASP A 161 26.77 -1.75 3.11
C ASP A 161 26.81 -1.51 4.63
N ALA A 162 27.94 -1.84 5.27
CA ALA A 162 28.13 -1.66 6.71
C ALA A 162 27.98 -0.21 7.18
N SER A 163 28.10 0.77 6.28
CA SER A 163 27.91 2.20 6.56
C SER A 163 26.45 2.64 6.41
N GLY A 164 25.55 1.75 5.99
CA GLY A 164 24.14 2.06 5.73
C GLY A 164 23.89 2.72 4.37
N ILE A 165 24.86 2.67 3.44
CA ILE A 165 24.66 3.17 2.07
C ILE A 165 23.86 2.14 1.31
N VAL A 166 22.70 2.54 0.78
CA VAL A 166 21.88 1.68 -0.09
C VAL A 166 22.61 1.52 -1.43
N ARG A 167 23.03 0.30 -1.74
CA ARG A 167 23.67 -0.03 -3.03
C ARG A 167 22.64 -0.52 -4.05
N TYR A 168 21.62 -1.22 -3.57
CA TYR A 168 20.55 -1.79 -4.38
C TYR A 168 19.23 -1.74 -3.62
N CYS A 169 18.11 -1.66 -4.34
CA CYS A 169 16.76 -1.61 -3.77
C CYS A 169 15.84 -2.54 -4.56
N GLY A 170 14.78 -2.99 -3.89
CA GLY A 170 14.05 -4.19 -4.27
C GLY A 170 14.65 -5.45 -3.65
N GLU A 171 13.91 -6.55 -3.74
CA GLU A 171 14.60 -7.82 -3.80
C GLU A 171 15.50 -7.72 -5.04
N MET A 172 16.81 -7.56 -4.85
CA MET A 172 17.69 -8.21 -5.80
C MET A 172 17.29 -9.68 -5.74
N LYS A 173 16.37 -10.07 -6.62
CA LYS A 173 16.81 -10.96 -7.65
C LYS A 173 17.65 -10.05 -8.55
N ASP A 174 18.97 -10.09 -8.39
CA ASP A 174 19.92 -9.49 -9.35
C ASP A 174 19.40 -9.78 -10.77
N SER A 175 19.50 -8.92 -11.78
CA SER A 175 19.09 -9.31 -13.13
C SER A 175 19.74 -10.63 -13.56
N VAL A 176 20.93 -10.94 -13.01
CA VAL A 176 21.58 -12.26 -13.07
C VAL A 176 20.79 -13.34 -12.30
N GLU A 177 20.34 -13.07 -11.09
CA GLU A 177 19.57 -13.98 -10.23
C GLU A 177 18.10 -14.14 -10.68
N ILE A 178 17.46 -13.10 -11.24
CA ILE A 178 16.19 -13.17 -11.98
C ILE A 178 16.42 -14.08 -13.18
N CYS A 179 17.45 -13.81 -13.97
CA CYS A 179 17.75 -14.61 -15.14
C CYS A 179 18.00 -16.08 -14.75
N ASN A 180 18.84 -16.34 -13.76
CA ASN A 180 19.09 -17.67 -13.22
C ASN A 180 17.83 -18.30 -12.61
N SER A 181 16.95 -17.52 -11.97
CA SER A 181 15.67 -18.01 -11.41
C SER A 181 14.61 -18.28 -12.48
N MET A 182 14.76 -17.67 -13.66
CA MET A 182 14.02 -17.97 -14.89
C MET A 182 14.79 -18.95 -15.78
N LEU A 183 15.90 -19.52 -15.27
CA LEU A 183 16.77 -20.46 -15.98
C LEU A 183 17.29 -19.92 -17.33
N GLY A 184 17.46 -18.60 -17.43
CA GLY A 184 18.17 -17.93 -18.49
C GLY A 184 19.63 -17.69 -18.16
N VAL A 185 20.41 -17.37 -19.19
CA VAL A 185 21.81 -16.93 -19.06
C VAL A 185 21.85 -15.42 -19.20
N PHE A 186 22.36 -14.76 -18.17
CA PHE A 186 22.54 -13.31 -18.19
C PHE A 186 23.75 -12.95 -19.06
N ASP A 187 23.50 -12.19 -20.13
CA ASP A 187 24.54 -11.69 -21.01
C ASP A 187 25.04 -10.34 -20.48
N ALA A 188 26.18 -10.37 -19.79
CA ALA A 188 26.76 -9.19 -19.16
C ALA A 188 27.18 -8.09 -20.14
N ALA A 189 27.40 -8.42 -21.43
CA ALA A 189 27.78 -7.44 -22.44
C ALA A 189 26.59 -6.67 -22.99
N THR A 190 25.40 -7.30 -23.05
CA THR A 190 24.17 -6.68 -23.57
C THR A 190 23.19 -6.27 -22.47
N GLY A 191 23.40 -6.72 -21.23
CA GLY A 191 22.50 -6.49 -20.10
C GLY A 191 21.15 -7.22 -20.22
N GLN A 192 21.05 -8.20 -21.14
CA GLN A 192 19.83 -8.94 -21.41
C GLN A 192 19.87 -10.34 -20.79
N CYS A 193 18.72 -10.80 -20.30
CA CYS A 193 18.54 -12.20 -19.94
C CYS A 193 18.14 -13.01 -21.17
N LYS A 194 18.98 -13.93 -21.62
CA LYS A 194 18.63 -14.92 -22.64
C LYS A 194 17.95 -16.09 -21.93
N VAL A 195 16.63 -16.05 -21.85
CA VAL A 195 15.83 -17.17 -21.36
C VAL A 195 15.95 -18.31 -22.37
N ALA A 196 16.22 -19.54 -21.91
CA ALA A 196 16.22 -20.69 -22.82
C ALA A 196 14.83 -20.80 -23.47
N GLU A 197 14.74 -20.68 -24.80
CA GLU A 197 13.48 -20.66 -25.56
C GLU A 197 12.64 -21.94 -25.42
N ALA A 198 13.12 -22.95 -24.68
CA ALA A 198 12.49 -24.26 -24.51
C ALA A 198 12.31 -24.68 -23.03
N CYS A 199 12.13 -23.72 -22.11
CA CYS A 199 11.75 -24.06 -20.74
C CYS A 199 10.36 -24.71 -20.68
N GLN A 200 10.27 -25.91 -20.09
CA GLN A 200 9.01 -26.61 -19.86
C GLN A 200 8.60 -26.52 -18.39
N VAL A 201 7.30 -26.29 -18.15
CA VAL A 201 6.73 -26.36 -16.79
C VAL A 201 6.57 -27.83 -16.40
N ARG A 202 7.27 -28.26 -15.35
CA ARG A 202 7.30 -29.63 -14.83
C ARG A 202 6.64 -29.72 -13.46
N GLY A 203 5.46 -29.11 -13.39
CA GLY A 203 4.58 -29.12 -12.23
C GLY A 203 4.70 -27.86 -11.36
N ALA A 204 3.93 -27.87 -10.29
CA ALA A 204 3.83 -26.79 -9.32
C ALA A 204 3.50 -27.39 -7.95
N TYR A 205 3.96 -26.74 -6.89
CA TYR A 205 3.61 -27.12 -5.52
C TYR A 205 3.32 -25.87 -4.69
N LYS A 206 2.63 -26.07 -3.58
CA LYS A 206 2.25 -24.98 -2.67
C LYS A 206 2.64 -25.36 -1.26
N LEU A 207 3.37 -24.49 -0.58
CA LEU A 207 3.73 -24.65 0.82
C LEU A 207 2.85 -23.73 1.67
N ILE A 208 2.34 -24.26 2.78
CA ILE A 208 1.67 -23.47 3.81
C ILE A 208 2.43 -23.66 5.11
N SER A 209 2.85 -22.54 5.70
CA SER A 209 3.48 -22.49 7.01
C SER A 209 2.74 -21.49 7.90
N CYS A 210 2.92 -21.63 9.21
CA CYS A 210 2.31 -20.72 10.16
C CYS A 210 3.16 -20.57 11.43
N VAL A 211 3.06 -19.40 12.05
CA VAL A 211 3.76 -19.07 13.29
C VAL A 211 2.76 -18.46 14.28
N PRO A 212 2.61 -18.99 15.50
CA PRO A 212 3.24 -20.21 16.01
C PRO A 212 2.63 -21.49 15.40
N SER A 213 3.47 -22.45 15.00
CA SER A 213 3.04 -23.70 14.34
C SER A 213 2.28 -24.66 15.25
N SER A 214 2.40 -24.50 16.57
CA SER A 214 1.76 -25.34 17.59
C SER A 214 0.23 -25.32 17.56
N TYR A 215 -0.38 -24.32 16.92
CA TYR A 215 -1.83 -24.16 16.84
C TYR A 215 -2.43 -24.63 15.50
N GLY A 216 -1.58 -25.12 14.59
CA GLY A 216 -2.00 -25.49 13.23
C GLY A 216 -2.18 -24.28 12.32
N CYS A 217 -2.06 -24.51 11.01
CA CYS A 217 -2.23 -23.47 10.00
C CYS A 217 -3.67 -23.41 9.53
N SER A 218 -4.17 -22.21 9.23
CA SER A 218 -5.51 -22.03 8.68
C SER A 218 -5.60 -22.60 7.27
N PRO A 219 -6.69 -23.30 6.90
CA PRO A 219 -6.90 -23.80 5.55
C PRO A 219 -7.48 -22.74 4.59
N THR A 220 -7.53 -21.46 4.98
CA THR A 220 -8.17 -20.37 4.19
C THR A 220 -7.70 -20.34 2.73
N TYR A 221 -6.43 -20.65 2.47
CA TYR A 221 -5.86 -20.74 1.13
C TYR A 221 -5.50 -22.19 0.73
N GLY A 222 -6.27 -23.15 1.24
CA GLY A 222 -6.08 -24.60 1.08
C GLY A 222 -5.03 -25.18 2.03
N LEU A 223 -4.57 -26.40 1.74
CA LEU A 223 -3.45 -27.07 2.42
C LEU A 223 -2.20 -27.04 1.55
N THR A 224 -1.04 -27.35 2.13
CA THR A 224 0.16 -27.73 1.36
C THR A 224 -0.23 -28.73 0.27
N THR A 225 0.21 -28.46 -0.96
CA THR A 225 -0.13 -29.26 -2.13
C THR A 225 1.17 -29.72 -2.77
N ASP A 226 1.34 -31.03 -2.89
CA ASP A 226 2.50 -31.65 -3.52
C ASP A 226 2.52 -31.40 -5.02
N ASN A 227 3.72 -31.45 -5.59
CA ASN A 227 3.87 -31.49 -7.04
C ASN A 227 3.26 -32.81 -7.55
N PRO A 228 2.32 -32.77 -8.51
CA PRO A 228 1.63 -33.97 -8.99
C PRO A 228 2.55 -34.99 -9.68
N LEU A 229 3.75 -34.58 -10.13
CA LEU A 229 4.72 -35.47 -10.77
C LEU A 229 5.62 -36.18 -9.76
N THR A 230 5.97 -35.55 -8.65
CA THR A 230 6.86 -36.14 -7.63
C THR A 230 6.10 -36.72 -6.44
N GLY A 231 4.85 -36.29 -6.21
CA GLY A 231 4.11 -36.60 -4.99
C GLY A 231 4.75 -35.97 -3.74
N ALA A 232 5.54 -34.90 -3.89
CA ALA A 232 6.19 -34.20 -2.79
C ALA A 232 6.22 -32.68 -3.00
N THR A 233 6.52 -31.91 -1.95
CA THR A 233 6.68 -30.45 -1.99
C THR A 233 8.04 -30.01 -2.56
N ASN A 234 8.42 -30.57 -3.70
CA ASN A 234 9.67 -30.27 -4.39
C ASN A 234 9.46 -30.33 -5.91
N CYS A 235 10.47 -29.87 -6.65
CA CYS A 235 10.49 -30.03 -8.09
C CYS A 235 11.06 -31.38 -8.50
N PRO A 236 10.62 -31.96 -9.62
CA PRO A 236 11.21 -33.17 -10.16
C PRO A 236 12.68 -32.95 -10.52
N THR A 237 13.45 -34.03 -10.53
CA THR A 237 14.87 -33.99 -10.89
C THR A 237 15.07 -33.32 -12.26
N GLY A 238 16.03 -32.39 -12.34
CA GLY A 238 16.27 -31.59 -13.55
C GLY A 238 15.46 -30.30 -13.64
N SER A 239 14.50 -30.07 -12.73
CA SER A 239 13.74 -28.83 -12.64
C SER A 239 14.16 -27.98 -11.43
N VAL A 240 13.99 -26.65 -11.54
CA VAL A 240 14.22 -25.70 -10.44
C VAL A 240 12.90 -25.07 -10.00
N ALA A 241 12.73 -24.90 -8.69
CA ALA A 241 11.57 -24.24 -8.10
C ALA A 241 11.69 -22.72 -8.22
N SER A 242 10.71 -22.09 -8.85
CA SER A 242 10.57 -20.64 -8.90
C SER A 242 9.34 -20.21 -8.11
N GLN A 243 9.53 -19.37 -7.09
CA GLN A 243 8.40 -18.85 -6.32
C GLN A 243 7.61 -17.85 -7.17
N THR A 244 6.34 -18.16 -7.37
CA THR A 244 5.40 -17.40 -8.22
C THR A 244 4.43 -16.55 -7.42
N GLY A 245 4.33 -16.76 -6.11
CA GLY A 245 3.51 -15.92 -5.24
C GLY A 245 3.78 -16.14 -3.75
N VAL A 246 3.33 -15.18 -2.95
CA VAL A 246 3.27 -15.27 -1.48
C VAL A 246 2.03 -14.56 -0.97
N GLN A 247 1.35 -15.14 0.01
CA GLN A 247 0.23 -14.52 0.71
C GLN A 247 0.38 -14.77 2.20
N THR A 248 0.27 -13.70 2.98
CA THR A 248 0.23 -13.77 4.45
C THR A 248 -1.14 -13.36 4.96
N TRP A 249 -1.60 -14.01 6.03
CA TRP A 249 -2.82 -13.61 6.73
C TRP A 249 -2.81 -14.05 8.17
N ASN A 250 -3.46 -13.25 9.01
CA ASN A 250 -3.61 -13.54 10.42
C ASN A 250 -4.95 -14.24 10.65
N HIS A 251 -4.94 -15.22 11.54
CA HIS A 251 -6.17 -15.72 12.13
C HIS A 251 -5.97 -15.91 13.64
N SER A 252 -7.07 -15.77 14.38
CA SER A 252 -7.07 -15.89 15.83
C SER A 252 -7.64 -17.23 16.25
N VAL A 253 -6.91 -17.97 17.08
CA VAL A 253 -7.36 -19.24 17.66
C VAL A 253 -7.55 -19.07 19.15
N SER A 254 -8.67 -19.58 19.67
CA SER A 254 -8.89 -19.63 21.12
C SER A 254 -8.01 -20.72 21.73
N CYS A 255 -7.10 -20.32 22.62
CA CYS A 255 -6.24 -21.21 23.41
C CYS A 255 -6.82 -21.49 24.80
N GLY A 256 -8.11 -21.19 25.03
CA GLY A 256 -8.81 -21.39 26.30
C GLY A 256 -9.78 -20.25 26.64
N LYS A 257 -10.43 -20.32 27.80
CA LYS A 257 -11.52 -19.42 28.22
C LYS A 257 -11.18 -17.92 28.23
N LYS A 258 -9.90 -17.54 28.26
CA LYS A 258 -9.42 -16.14 28.25
C LYS A 258 -8.18 -15.93 27.37
N CYS A 259 -7.90 -16.88 26.48
CA CYS A 259 -6.67 -16.87 25.68
C CYS A 259 -7.03 -16.86 24.20
N THR A 260 -6.47 -15.90 23.47
CA THR A 260 -6.53 -15.83 22.02
C THR A 260 -5.10 -15.69 21.50
N ALA A 261 -4.67 -16.67 20.71
CA ALA A 261 -3.39 -16.62 20.02
C ALA A 261 -3.61 -16.11 18.59
N THR A 262 -2.80 -15.14 18.17
CA THR A 262 -2.76 -14.73 16.76
C THR A 262 -1.72 -15.57 16.03
N ILE A 263 -2.15 -16.23 14.97
CA ILE A 263 -1.30 -17.06 14.13
C ILE A 263 -1.15 -16.38 12.78
N VAL A 264 0.09 -16.14 12.38
CA VAL A 264 0.45 -15.63 11.05
C VAL A 264 0.64 -16.83 10.15
N ASN A 265 -0.19 -16.96 9.12
CA ASN A 265 -0.03 -17.97 8.08
C ASN A 265 0.68 -17.36 6.87
N THR A 266 1.44 -18.19 6.17
CA THR A 266 2.12 -17.86 4.93
C THR A 266 1.88 -18.97 3.92
N ALA A 267 1.24 -18.65 2.81
CA ALA A 267 1.13 -19.52 1.64
C ALA A 267 2.16 -19.08 0.60
N GLN A 268 2.91 -20.03 0.05
CA GLN A 268 3.91 -19.82 -0.99
C GLN A 268 3.62 -20.76 -2.16
N TRP A 269 3.57 -20.20 -3.37
CA TRP A 269 3.34 -20.96 -4.59
C TRP A 269 4.62 -21.07 -5.40
N TYR A 270 4.91 -22.28 -5.87
CA TYR A 270 6.11 -22.59 -6.64
C TYR A 270 5.72 -23.24 -7.96
N THR A 271 6.39 -22.83 -9.03
CA THR A 271 6.35 -23.51 -10.32
C THR A 271 7.71 -24.15 -10.57
N CYS A 272 7.70 -25.37 -11.08
CA CYS A 272 8.91 -26.12 -11.42
C CYS A 272 9.20 -25.94 -12.91
N LEU A 273 10.39 -25.45 -13.22
CA LEU A 273 10.83 -25.20 -14.59
C LEU A 273 12.01 -26.11 -14.91
N GLU A 274 11.96 -26.80 -16.04
CA GLU A 274 13.08 -27.55 -16.63
C GLU A 274 13.45 -26.88 -17.94
N CYS A 275 14.71 -26.49 -18.06
CA CYS A 275 15.25 -25.89 -19.27
C CYS A 275 16.48 -26.70 -19.69
N PRO A 276 16.67 -26.96 -20.99
CA PRO A 276 17.81 -27.73 -21.51
C PRO A 276 19.15 -27.04 -21.26
#